data_AF-A0A9W9FFC9-F1
#
_entry.id   AF-A0A9W9FFC9-F1
#
_cell.length_a   1.000
_cell.length_b   1.000
_cell.length_c   1.000
_cell.angle_alpha   90.00
_cell.angle_beta   90.00
_cell.angle_gamma   90.00
#
_symmetry.space_group_name_H-M   'P 1'
#
loop_
_entity.id
_entity.type
_entity.pdbx_description
1 polymer ?
#
loop_
_entity_poly.entity_id
_entity_poly.type
_entity_poly.pdbx_seq_one_letter_code
_entity_poly.pdbx_strand_id
1 'polypeptide(L)'
;MAPKGASKHAPAKTNPPPNTTAKDSDSPPTCESFSPAKMSLDTYKRLLSCYPTTVKTVQRLSALRDLQPEKVVKDKPSPLKKTFFSAEEEDQVREKVNAFLELDEWRYEEFPQTIASRKQESSTDLHLTKEEVLKVVEWKLKHGVNRPWLLGQVRNKNTSQAIEKTTKEALAALPTDPTAEKENLLPIESLGILNDLHAIGPATSSLLLSLATKSSPPPLQVPFFSDPLFAWLVGNDFPETYASAVTAGNVVSGWTAGRRAAECVDSPQKGPTTGSNQGIFTLGPSKEVKCRYTTKEYVSLWREATSFRDRLSAEGGEITMTDLEKVGYVLANIAVSGFYEGFDAWGILEMSDKQRAVALGRIVGGSSGGWIAGG
;
A
#
# COMPACT_ATOMS: atom_id res chain seq x y z
N MET A 1 18.39 39.71 -84.00
CA MET A 1 18.06 38.59 -84.91
C MET A 1 17.03 37.71 -84.23
N ALA A 2 16.08 37.16 -84.98
CA ALA A 2 15.01 36.28 -84.50
C ALA A 2 15.16 34.89 -85.17
N PRO A 3 14.31 33.88 -84.92
CA PRO A 3 13.68 33.41 -83.67
C PRO A 3 13.78 31.86 -83.53
N LYS A 4 12.85 31.27 -82.75
CA LYS A 4 12.40 29.85 -82.69
C LYS A 4 13.07 29.00 -81.59
N GLY A 5 12.35 28.10 -80.89
CA GLY A 5 10.95 27.67 -81.05
C GLY A 5 10.25 27.33 -79.72
N ALA A 6 8.94 27.10 -79.76
CA ALA A 6 8.10 26.90 -78.59
C ALA A 6 7.50 25.47 -78.52
N SER A 7 7.42 24.90 -77.32
CA SER A 7 6.49 23.84 -76.89
C SER A 7 6.52 23.77 -75.35
N LYS A 8 5.56 24.34 -74.61
CA LYS A 8 4.21 23.84 -74.25
C LYS A 8 4.15 22.76 -73.15
N HIS A 9 3.59 23.17 -71.99
CA HIS A 9 3.01 22.38 -70.88
C HIS A 9 3.98 21.48 -70.07
N ALA A 10 3.83 21.26 -68.75
CA ALA A 10 2.83 21.65 -67.75
C ALA A 10 3.52 21.92 -66.37
N PRO A 11 2.86 22.54 -65.35
CA PRO A 11 3.56 22.94 -64.12
C PRO A 11 3.92 21.77 -63.20
N ALA A 12 5.14 21.82 -62.64
CA ALA A 12 5.63 20.85 -61.67
C ALA A 12 4.89 20.98 -60.33
N LYS A 13 4.46 19.84 -59.77
CA LYS A 13 3.89 19.77 -58.42
C LYS A 13 4.99 19.91 -57.38
N THR A 14 4.85 20.86 -56.47
CA THR A 14 5.74 21.06 -55.32
C THR A 14 5.60 19.92 -54.31
N ASN A 15 6.72 19.31 -53.90
CA ASN A 15 6.73 18.28 -52.86
C ASN A 15 6.33 18.87 -51.50
N PRO A 16 5.46 18.20 -50.72
CA PRO A 16 5.24 18.55 -49.31
C PRO A 16 6.46 18.15 -48.45
N PRO A 17 6.65 18.78 -47.28
CA PRO A 17 7.79 18.51 -46.40
C PRO A 17 7.75 17.09 -45.78
N PRO A 18 8.91 16.54 -45.34
CA PRO A 18 8.98 15.19 -44.82
C PRO A 18 8.15 15.02 -43.54
N ASN A 19 7.34 13.95 -43.53
CA ASN A 19 6.45 13.62 -42.43
C ASN A 19 7.24 13.17 -41.20
N THR A 20 7.05 13.83 -40.06
CA THR A 20 7.64 13.44 -38.78
C THR A 20 7.12 12.06 -38.39
N THR A 21 8.00 11.06 -38.36
CA THR A 21 7.65 9.71 -37.92
C THR A 21 7.18 9.74 -36.47
N ALA A 22 5.90 9.43 -36.24
CA ALA A 22 5.42 9.07 -34.93
C ALA A 22 6.26 7.90 -34.41
N LYS A 23 6.75 8.00 -33.17
CA LYS A 23 7.26 6.83 -32.46
C LYS A 23 6.05 6.06 -31.95
N ASP A 24 5.74 4.96 -32.63
CA ASP A 24 4.88 3.92 -32.05
C ASP A 24 5.58 3.39 -30.79
N SER A 25 5.07 3.79 -29.63
CA SER A 25 5.50 3.26 -28.33
C SER A 25 4.54 2.19 -27.83
N ASP A 26 4.13 1.28 -28.72
CA ASP A 26 3.43 0.03 -28.39
C ASP A 26 4.41 -0.99 -27.79
N SER A 27 5.15 -0.56 -26.76
CA SER A 27 5.71 -1.49 -25.80
C SER A 27 4.54 -2.02 -24.97
N PRO A 28 4.34 -3.35 -24.84
CA PRO A 28 3.32 -3.86 -23.93
C PRO A 28 3.58 -3.29 -22.53
N PRO A 29 2.52 -3.01 -21.74
CA PRO A 29 2.71 -2.51 -20.38
C PRO A 29 3.65 -3.46 -19.66
N THR A 30 4.79 -2.91 -19.19
CA THR A 30 5.82 -3.68 -18.48
C THR A 30 5.14 -4.55 -17.44
N CYS A 31 5.46 -5.84 -17.37
CA CYS A 31 4.79 -6.77 -16.46
C CYS A 31 5.05 -6.36 -15.00
N GLU A 32 4.16 -5.50 -14.48
CA GLU A 32 4.23 -4.98 -13.13
C GLU A 32 4.09 -6.14 -12.17
N SER A 33 4.99 -6.23 -11.19
CA SER A 33 4.95 -7.27 -10.19
C SER A 33 5.08 -6.63 -8.83
N PHE A 34 4.18 -6.97 -7.91
CA PHE A 34 4.28 -6.54 -6.52
C PHE A 34 5.10 -7.50 -5.65
N SER A 35 5.61 -8.60 -6.24
CA SER A 35 6.51 -9.51 -5.55
C SER A 35 7.81 -8.80 -5.15
N PRO A 36 8.26 -8.89 -3.88
CA PRO A 36 9.51 -8.30 -3.43
C PRO A 36 10.73 -8.68 -4.28
N ALA A 37 10.73 -9.90 -4.85
CA ALA A 37 11.81 -10.40 -5.70
C ALA A 37 11.81 -9.87 -7.15
N LYS A 38 10.69 -9.29 -7.62
CA LYS A 38 10.49 -8.89 -9.04
C LYS A 38 10.01 -7.45 -9.25
N MET A 39 9.63 -6.73 -8.20
CA MET A 39 9.16 -5.35 -8.29
C MET A 39 10.27 -4.43 -8.79
N SER A 40 10.03 -3.72 -9.89
CA SER A 40 10.96 -2.70 -10.42
C SER A 40 10.93 -1.41 -9.61
N LEU A 41 12.03 -0.65 -9.66
CA LEU A 41 12.12 0.68 -9.04
C LEU A 41 10.98 1.64 -9.45
N ASP A 42 10.51 1.57 -10.71
CA ASP A 42 9.40 2.42 -11.18
C ASP A 42 8.04 2.02 -10.59
N THR A 43 7.79 0.70 -10.46
CA THR A 43 6.59 0.19 -9.79
C THR A 43 6.59 0.62 -8.31
N TYR A 44 7.75 0.49 -7.65
CA TYR A 44 7.95 0.93 -6.28
C TYR A 44 7.70 2.43 -6.08
N LYS A 45 8.31 3.29 -6.91
CA LYS A 45 8.11 4.75 -6.87
C LYS A 45 6.64 5.14 -7.10
N ARG A 46 5.95 4.45 -8.01
CA ARG A 46 4.52 4.69 -8.26
C ARG A 46 3.66 4.31 -7.05
N LEU A 47 3.87 3.13 -6.46
CA LEU A 47 3.20 2.71 -5.22
C LEU A 47 3.45 3.73 -4.09
N LEU A 48 4.69 4.20 -3.92
CA LEU A 48 5.04 5.20 -2.92
C LEU A 48 4.29 6.53 -3.14
N SER A 49 4.16 6.96 -4.40
CA SER A 49 3.41 8.18 -4.77
C SER A 49 1.91 8.10 -4.45
N CYS A 50 1.34 6.89 -4.37
CA CYS A 50 -0.06 6.68 -4.00
C CYS A 50 -0.32 6.80 -2.48
N TYR A 51 0.71 6.86 -1.63
CA TYR A 51 0.53 6.88 -0.17
C TYR A 51 -0.39 8.01 0.33
N PRO A 52 -0.23 9.30 -0.09
CA PRO A 52 -1.09 10.40 0.38
C PRO A 52 -2.57 10.21 0.01
N THR A 53 -2.86 9.73 -1.20
CA THR A 53 -4.22 9.40 -1.64
C THR A 53 -4.78 8.23 -0.83
N THR A 54 -3.98 7.19 -0.63
CA THR A 54 -4.38 5.98 0.11
C THR A 54 -4.76 6.31 1.55
N VAL A 55 -3.89 7.01 2.29
CA VAL A 55 -4.14 7.30 3.71
C VAL A 55 -5.35 8.22 3.88
N LYS A 56 -5.52 9.23 3.02
CA LYS A 56 -6.70 10.10 3.00
C LYS A 56 -7.99 9.32 2.74
N THR A 57 -8.00 8.42 1.76
CA THR A 57 -9.18 7.62 1.42
C THR A 57 -9.52 6.60 2.50
N VAL A 58 -8.54 5.89 3.05
CA VAL A 58 -8.74 4.93 4.15
C VAL A 58 -9.30 5.63 5.40
N GLN A 59 -8.77 6.79 5.78
CA GLN A 59 -9.28 7.53 6.93
C GLN A 59 -10.68 8.11 6.68
N ARG A 60 -10.97 8.58 5.45
CA ARG A 60 -12.33 8.99 5.07
C ARG A 60 -13.31 7.82 5.19
N LEU A 61 -12.97 6.64 4.67
CA LEU A 61 -13.79 5.43 4.79
C LEU A 61 -13.98 5.00 6.26
N SER A 62 -12.96 5.16 7.09
CA SER A 62 -13.03 4.91 8.53
C SER A 62 -14.03 5.85 9.22
N ALA A 63 -13.92 7.17 8.97
CA ALA A 63 -14.83 8.16 9.53
C ALA A 63 -16.29 8.00 9.04
N LEU A 64 -16.51 7.67 7.75
CA LEU A 64 -17.84 7.38 7.21
C LEU A 64 -18.44 6.08 7.78
N ARG A 65 -17.60 5.16 8.27
CA ARG A 65 -18.02 3.94 8.97
C ARG A 65 -18.42 4.20 10.43
N ASP A 66 -17.76 5.15 11.11
CA ASP A 66 -18.19 5.62 12.45
C ASP A 66 -19.60 6.24 12.42
N LEU A 67 -19.99 6.86 11.30
CA LEU A 67 -21.30 7.50 11.08
C LEU A 67 -22.41 6.53 10.62
N GLN A 68 -22.16 5.21 10.60
CA GLN A 68 -23.22 4.24 10.26
C GLN A 68 -24.18 4.06 11.45
N PRO A 69 -25.51 3.93 11.19
CA PRO A 69 -26.53 3.92 12.24
C PRO A 69 -26.50 2.68 13.16
N GLU A 70 -25.74 1.65 12.80
CA GLU A 70 -25.52 0.46 13.63
C GLU A 70 -24.02 0.25 13.83
N LYS A 71 -23.61 -0.11 15.07
CA LYS A 71 -22.28 -0.66 15.32
C LYS A 71 -22.19 -2.03 14.65
N VAL A 72 -21.71 -2.05 13.41
CA VAL A 72 -21.46 -3.26 12.62
C VAL A 72 -20.69 -4.27 13.47
N VAL A 73 -21.19 -5.50 13.55
CA VAL A 73 -20.52 -6.61 14.25
C VAL A 73 -19.12 -6.76 13.65
N LYS A 74 -18.09 -6.68 14.49
CA LYS A 74 -16.69 -6.41 14.10
C LYS A 74 -16.07 -7.41 13.12
N ASP A 75 -16.68 -8.57 12.94
CA ASP A 75 -16.10 -9.73 12.27
C ASP A 75 -16.58 -9.94 10.81
N LYS A 76 -17.42 -9.05 10.26
CA LYS A 76 -17.77 -9.09 8.82
C LYS A 76 -17.76 -7.71 8.16
N PRO A 77 -17.11 -7.57 6.99
CA PRO A 77 -17.20 -6.36 6.17
C PRO A 77 -18.62 -6.25 5.59
N SER A 78 -19.42 -5.36 6.19
CA SER A 78 -20.76 -5.02 5.69
C SER A 78 -20.67 -3.75 4.83
N PRO A 79 -21.34 -3.69 3.66
CA PRO A 79 -21.41 -2.47 2.86
C PRO A 79 -21.96 -1.27 3.66
N LEU A 80 -21.54 -0.05 3.29
CA LEU A 80 -22.03 1.16 3.93
C LEU A 80 -23.52 1.35 3.64
N LYS A 81 -24.37 1.08 4.65
CA LYS A 81 -25.84 1.22 4.56
C LYS A 81 -26.26 2.67 4.29
N LYS A 82 -25.63 3.62 4.97
CA LYS A 82 -25.82 5.06 4.74
C LYS A 82 -24.94 5.49 3.58
N THR A 83 -25.58 5.91 2.48
CA THR A 83 -24.93 6.33 1.23
C THR A 83 -24.80 7.84 1.08
N PHE A 84 -25.79 8.57 1.59
CA PHE A 84 -25.84 10.04 1.63
C PHE A 84 -25.53 10.55 3.03
N PHE A 85 -24.73 11.61 3.14
CA PHE A 85 -24.33 12.27 4.38
C PHE A 85 -24.74 13.73 4.32
N SER A 86 -25.07 14.34 5.46
CA SER A 86 -25.36 15.78 5.52
C SER A 86 -24.07 16.61 5.38
N ALA A 87 -24.21 17.92 5.22
CA ALA A 87 -23.04 18.82 5.17
C ALA A 87 -22.23 18.75 6.47
N GLU A 88 -22.92 18.72 7.62
CA GLU A 88 -22.32 18.63 8.95
C GLU A 88 -21.59 17.30 9.18
N GLU A 89 -22.06 16.21 8.56
CA GLU A 89 -21.40 14.90 8.61
C GLU A 89 -20.16 14.84 7.71
N GLU A 90 -20.23 15.43 6.52
CA GLU A 90 -19.07 15.60 5.63
C GLU A 90 -17.99 16.51 6.25
N ASP A 91 -18.42 17.53 7.00
CA ASP A 91 -17.55 18.40 7.79
C ASP A 91 -16.85 17.62 8.92
N GLN A 92 -17.58 16.85 9.72
CA GLN A 92 -16.99 15.97 10.76
C GLN A 92 -16.02 14.93 10.17
N VAL A 93 -16.33 14.38 9.00
CA VAL A 93 -15.45 13.44 8.29
C VAL A 93 -14.17 14.15 7.85
N ARG A 94 -14.28 15.37 7.30
CA ARG A 94 -13.13 16.17 6.88
C ARG A 94 -12.24 16.56 8.05
N GLU A 95 -12.81 16.99 9.18
CA GLU A 95 -12.07 17.30 10.40
C GLU A 95 -11.32 16.07 10.95
N LYS A 96 -12.00 14.92 11.05
CA LYS A 96 -11.34 13.65 11.44
C LYS A 96 -10.19 13.26 10.53
N VAL A 97 -10.35 13.42 9.21
CA VAL A 97 -9.30 13.12 8.23
C VAL A 97 -8.13 14.08 8.37
N ASN A 98 -8.38 15.40 8.44
CA ASN A 98 -7.32 16.40 8.60
C ASN A 98 -6.52 16.19 9.90
N ALA A 99 -7.20 15.97 11.02
CA ALA A 99 -6.54 15.67 12.31
C ALA A 99 -5.76 14.34 12.32
N PHE A 100 -6.05 13.42 11.39
CA PHE A 100 -5.18 12.26 11.15
C PHE A 100 -3.99 12.63 10.27
N LEU A 101 -4.18 13.41 9.19
CA LEU A 101 -3.11 13.80 8.28
C LEU A 101 -2.03 14.63 9.00
N GLU A 102 -2.42 15.54 9.90
CA GLU A 102 -1.49 16.27 10.79
C GLU A 102 -0.70 15.31 11.71
N LEU A 103 -1.34 14.24 12.18
CA LEU A 103 -0.69 13.23 13.02
C LEU A 103 0.25 12.31 12.21
N ASP A 104 -0.07 12.07 10.93
CA ASP A 104 0.76 11.35 9.97
C ASP A 104 1.98 12.18 9.58
N GLU A 105 1.79 13.43 9.20
CA GLU A 105 2.86 14.40 8.90
C GLU A 105 3.80 14.60 10.09
N TRP A 106 3.26 14.75 11.30
CA TRP A 106 4.07 14.77 12.52
C TRP A 106 4.90 13.49 12.70
N ARG A 107 4.31 12.30 12.46
CA ARG A 107 5.00 11.01 12.63
C ARG A 107 6.11 10.84 11.60
N TYR A 108 5.84 11.18 10.35
CA TYR A 108 6.76 10.94 9.25
C TYR A 108 7.85 12.03 9.17
N GLU A 109 7.53 13.32 9.35
CA GLU A 109 8.45 14.41 9.05
C GLU A 109 8.88 15.21 10.30
N GLU A 110 7.95 15.79 11.07
CA GLU A 110 8.31 16.68 12.20
C GLU A 110 9.07 15.96 13.33
N PHE A 111 8.60 14.77 13.72
CA PHE A 111 9.14 14.08 14.89
C PHE A 111 10.53 13.48 14.63
N PRO A 112 10.82 12.83 13.49
CA PRO A 112 12.18 12.41 13.16
C PRO A 112 13.17 13.57 13.04
N GLN A 113 12.74 14.74 12.53
CA GLN A 113 13.56 15.95 12.53
C GLN A 113 13.86 16.41 13.97
N THR A 114 12.85 16.41 14.85
CA THR A 114 13.00 16.74 16.27
C THR A 114 14.00 15.80 16.97
N ILE A 115 13.92 14.49 16.74
CA ILE A 115 14.86 13.51 17.31
C ILE A 115 16.28 13.73 16.73
N ALA A 116 16.39 14.02 15.43
CA ALA A 116 17.68 14.28 14.79
C ALA A 116 18.37 15.53 15.36
N SER A 117 17.62 16.61 15.62
CA SER A 117 18.14 17.82 16.28
C SER A 117 18.64 17.51 17.69
N ARG A 118 17.85 16.81 18.51
CA ARG A 118 18.28 16.38 19.87
C ARG A 118 19.54 15.50 19.83
N LYS A 119 19.68 14.63 18.82
CA LYS A 119 20.86 13.78 18.64
C LYS A 119 22.11 14.59 18.28
N GLN A 120 21.96 15.70 17.56
CA GLN A 120 23.06 16.64 17.28
C GLN A 120 23.45 17.46 18.52
N GLU A 121 22.47 17.85 19.35
CA GLU A 121 22.70 18.57 20.61
C GLU A 121 23.37 17.68 21.69
N SER A 122 22.88 16.45 21.87
CA SER A 122 23.39 15.49 22.86
C SER A 122 23.14 14.04 22.46
N SER A 123 24.12 13.41 21.82
CA SER A 123 24.04 11.99 21.46
C SER A 123 24.03 11.04 22.67
N THR A 124 24.45 11.49 23.85
CA THR A 124 24.52 10.67 25.09
C THR A 124 23.29 10.79 25.99
N ASP A 125 22.39 11.73 25.71
CA ASP A 125 21.16 11.96 26.49
C ASP A 125 19.88 11.79 25.67
N LEU A 126 19.98 11.24 24.46
CA LEU A 126 18.85 11.05 23.57
C LEU A 126 17.81 10.10 24.17
N HIS A 127 16.61 10.62 24.42
CA HIS A 127 15.47 9.88 24.97
C HIS A 127 14.16 10.39 24.34
N LEU A 128 13.06 9.67 24.57
CA LEU A 128 11.72 10.08 24.18
C LEU A 128 10.90 10.44 25.42
N THR A 129 10.09 11.50 25.31
CA THR A 129 9.15 11.89 26.38
C THR A 129 7.92 10.98 26.39
N LYS A 130 7.19 10.98 27.51
CA LYS A 130 5.95 10.21 27.65
C LYS A 130 4.88 10.65 26.65
N GLU A 131 4.78 11.95 26.40
CA GLU A 131 3.80 12.57 25.51
C GLU A 131 4.06 12.17 24.06
N GLU A 132 5.33 12.15 23.64
CA GLU A 132 5.74 11.67 22.31
C GLU A 132 5.43 10.19 22.12
N VAL A 133 5.80 9.32 23.08
CA VAL A 133 5.48 7.88 23.01
C VAL A 133 3.97 7.65 22.94
N LEU A 134 3.16 8.42 23.68
CA LEU A 134 1.71 8.36 23.60
C LEU A 134 1.17 8.81 22.23
N LYS A 135 1.73 9.89 21.63
CA LYS A 135 1.34 10.37 20.30
C LYS A 135 1.72 9.36 19.19
N VAL A 136 2.87 8.68 19.31
CA VAL A 136 3.25 7.55 18.42
C VAL A 136 2.28 6.38 18.55
N VAL A 137 1.91 5.99 19.78
CA VAL A 137 0.93 4.91 20.01
C VAL A 137 -0.46 5.29 19.48
N GLU A 138 -0.87 6.55 19.63
CA GLU A 138 -2.12 7.05 19.06
C GLU A 138 -2.13 6.97 17.53
N TRP A 139 -1.07 7.44 16.87
CA TRP A 139 -0.89 7.31 15.42
C TRP A 139 -1.03 5.85 14.98
N LYS A 140 -0.30 4.93 15.64
CA LYS A 140 -0.33 3.49 15.34
C LYS A 140 -1.74 2.89 15.44
N LEU A 141 -2.51 3.29 16.45
CA LEU A 141 -3.87 2.78 16.68
C LEU A 141 -4.91 3.35 15.70
N LYS A 142 -4.65 4.54 15.14
CA LYS A 142 -5.49 5.16 14.10
C LYS A 142 -5.09 4.74 12.67
N HIS A 143 -3.81 4.45 12.43
CA HIS A 143 -3.26 4.00 11.13
C HIS A 143 -3.53 2.51 10.87
N GLY A 144 -3.36 1.68 11.92
CA GLY A 144 -3.56 0.24 11.87
C GLY A 144 -4.82 -0.26 12.60
N VAL A 145 -4.72 -1.42 13.23
CA VAL A 145 -5.86 -2.05 13.91
C VAL A 145 -6.15 -1.36 15.24
N ASN A 146 -7.31 -0.71 15.33
CA ASN A 146 -7.70 0.04 16.53
C ASN A 146 -7.90 -0.87 17.76
N ARG A 147 -7.23 -0.50 18.85
CA ARG A 147 -7.17 -1.17 20.16
C ARG A 147 -7.20 -0.10 21.28
N PRO A 148 -8.32 0.62 21.50
CA PRO A 148 -8.34 1.87 22.28
C PRO A 148 -7.80 1.74 23.71
N TRP A 149 -7.96 0.58 24.33
CA TRP A 149 -7.48 0.32 25.69
C TRP A 149 -5.95 0.37 25.80
N LEU A 150 -5.21 0.10 24.71
CA LEU A 150 -3.75 0.03 24.71
C LEU A 150 -3.13 1.39 25.08
N LEU A 151 -3.65 2.49 24.52
CA LEU A 151 -3.20 3.85 24.83
C LEU A 151 -3.40 4.19 26.31
N GLY A 152 -4.53 3.76 26.89
CA GLY A 152 -4.81 3.90 28.32
C GLY A 152 -3.87 3.07 29.20
N GLN A 153 -3.50 1.86 28.79
CA GLN A 153 -2.50 1.04 29.49
C GLN A 153 -1.13 1.71 29.48
N VAL A 154 -0.64 2.15 28.31
CA VAL A 154 0.66 2.84 28.19
C VAL A 154 0.68 4.11 29.04
N ARG A 155 -0.40 4.92 29.00
CA ARG A 155 -0.54 6.17 29.77
C ARG A 155 -0.53 5.95 31.28
N ASN A 156 -1.24 4.93 31.76
CA ASN A 156 -1.54 4.77 33.19
C ASN A 156 -0.54 3.87 33.93
N LYS A 157 0.23 3.04 33.22
CA LYS A 157 1.17 2.08 33.85
C LYS A 157 2.63 2.46 33.75
N ASN A 158 3.01 3.32 32.81
CA ASN A 158 4.38 3.82 32.68
C ASN A 158 4.50 5.23 33.27
N THR A 159 5.52 5.49 34.09
CA THR A 159 5.90 6.84 34.53
C THR A 159 6.75 7.52 33.45
N SER A 160 6.84 8.86 33.46
CA SER A 160 7.70 9.58 32.50
C SER A 160 9.17 9.17 32.66
N GLN A 161 9.66 9.12 33.90
CA GLN A 161 11.01 8.63 34.23
C GLN A 161 11.30 7.21 33.71
N ALA A 162 10.32 6.30 33.75
CA ALA A 162 10.49 4.95 33.20
C ALA A 162 10.63 4.99 31.66
N ILE A 163 9.79 5.77 30.97
CA ILE A 163 9.87 5.94 29.52
C ILE A 163 11.19 6.59 29.12
N GLU A 164 11.58 7.69 29.76
CA GLU A 164 12.83 8.41 29.50
C GLU A 164 14.04 7.50 29.71
N LYS A 165 14.12 6.80 30.85
CA LYS A 165 15.20 5.85 31.15
C LYS A 165 15.26 4.72 30.11
N THR A 166 14.16 4.01 29.89
CA THR A 166 14.15 2.82 29.03
C THR A 166 14.35 3.19 27.56
N THR A 167 13.83 4.34 27.10
CA THR A 167 14.10 4.80 25.73
C THR A 167 15.55 5.25 25.56
N LYS A 168 16.14 5.95 26.54
CA LYS A 168 17.57 6.28 26.55
C LYS A 168 18.46 5.04 26.45
N GLU A 169 18.17 4.03 27.28
CA GLU A 169 18.88 2.76 27.33
C GLU A 169 18.77 2.01 25.99
N ALA A 170 17.56 1.90 25.42
CA ALA A 170 17.33 1.26 24.13
C ALA A 170 17.99 1.98 22.95
N LEU A 171 18.01 3.32 22.95
CA LEU A 171 18.64 4.12 21.90
C LEU A 171 20.17 4.10 22.00
N ALA A 172 20.74 3.98 23.20
CA ALA A 172 22.18 3.78 23.40
C ALA A 172 22.64 2.39 22.93
N ALA A 173 21.77 1.37 22.97
CA ALA A 173 22.04 0.01 22.48
C ALA A 173 21.91 -0.15 20.95
N LEU A 174 21.60 0.91 20.20
CA LEU A 174 21.49 0.83 18.73
C LEU A 174 22.87 0.69 18.06
N PRO A 175 23.02 -0.14 17.01
CA PRO A 175 24.23 -0.20 16.20
C PRO A 175 24.61 1.16 15.60
N THR A 176 25.89 1.52 15.70
CA THR A 176 26.42 2.82 15.27
C THR A 176 27.34 2.74 14.05
N ASP A 177 27.94 1.58 13.77
CA ASP A 177 28.80 1.34 12.61
C ASP A 177 27.97 0.84 11.41
N PRO A 178 27.77 1.63 10.34
CA PRO A 178 27.00 1.22 9.17
C PRO A 178 27.74 0.18 8.29
N THR A 179 28.99 -0.15 8.60
CA THR A 179 29.82 -1.12 7.86
C THR A 179 29.86 -2.51 8.49
N ALA A 180 29.30 -2.66 9.69
CA ALA A 180 29.21 -3.95 10.38
C ALA A 180 28.32 -4.96 9.63
N GLU A 181 28.56 -6.25 9.86
CA GLU A 181 27.78 -7.35 9.27
C GLU A 181 26.28 -7.22 9.59
N LYS A 182 25.40 -7.61 8.66
CA LYS A 182 23.95 -7.40 8.74
C LYS A 182 23.30 -8.01 9.98
N GLU A 183 23.88 -9.09 10.47
CA GLU A 183 23.52 -9.79 11.70
C GLU A 183 23.81 -8.95 12.96
N ASN A 184 24.88 -8.15 12.95
CA ASN A 184 25.26 -7.25 14.03
C ASN A 184 24.50 -5.90 13.97
N LEU A 185 23.87 -5.59 12.84
CA LEU A 185 22.98 -4.43 12.67
C LEU A 185 21.56 -4.66 13.21
N LEU A 186 21.21 -5.90 13.59
CA LEU A 186 19.90 -6.25 14.13
C LEU A 186 19.66 -5.63 15.53
N PRO A 187 18.65 -4.76 15.73
CA PRO A 187 18.43 -4.05 16.99
C PRO A 187 17.69 -4.90 18.06
N ILE A 188 18.08 -6.17 18.24
CA ILE A 188 17.37 -7.11 19.14
C ILE A 188 17.44 -6.66 20.60
N GLU A 189 18.58 -6.12 21.03
CA GLU A 189 18.77 -5.59 22.39
C GLU A 189 17.87 -4.37 22.65
N SER A 190 17.94 -3.35 21.79
CA SER A 190 17.05 -2.18 21.82
C SER A 190 15.57 -2.54 21.83
N LEU A 191 15.18 -3.56 21.04
CA LEU A 191 13.80 -4.07 21.05
C LEU A 191 13.44 -4.74 22.37
N GLY A 192 14.35 -5.54 22.94
CA GLY A 192 14.19 -6.17 24.24
C GLY A 192 13.93 -5.15 25.34
N ILE A 193 14.81 -4.16 25.45
CA ILE A 193 14.73 -3.06 26.44
C ILE A 193 13.38 -2.32 26.33
N LEU A 194 12.93 -1.97 25.11
CA LEU A 194 11.63 -1.29 24.93
C LEU A 194 10.41 -2.18 25.26
N ASN A 195 10.53 -3.51 25.17
CA ASN A 195 9.43 -4.43 25.49
C ASN A 195 9.17 -4.55 27.01
N ASP A 196 10.08 -4.06 27.87
CA ASP A 196 9.88 -4.01 29.32
C ASP A 196 8.88 -2.92 29.74
N LEU A 197 8.58 -1.95 28.87
CA LEU A 197 7.55 -0.93 29.10
C LEU A 197 6.14 -1.55 28.97
N HIS A 198 5.27 -1.25 29.93
CA HIS A 198 3.94 -1.85 29.98
C HIS A 198 3.10 -1.49 28.75
N ALA A 199 2.52 -2.52 28.12
CA ALA A 199 1.74 -2.43 26.87
C ALA A 199 2.54 -1.93 25.64
N ILE A 200 3.87 -1.95 25.71
CA ILE A 200 4.78 -1.85 24.58
C ILE A 200 5.31 -3.26 24.28
N GLY A 201 5.45 -3.58 23.00
CA GLY A 201 5.90 -4.90 22.52
C GLY A 201 6.50 -4.75 21.13
N PRO A 202 6.96 -5.83 20.46
CA PRO A 202 7.88 -5.73 19.33
C PRO A 202 7.44 -4.80 18.18
N ALA A 203 6.14 -4.73 17.89
CA ALA A 203 5.59 -3.78 16.93
C ALA A 203 5.62 -2.31 17.38
N THR A 204 5.45 -2.01 18.67
CA THR A 204 5.57 -0.63 19.18
C THR A 204 7.03 -0.26 19.38
N SER A 205 7.85 -1.20 19.85
CA SER A 205 9.29 -1.03 20.01
C SER A 205 9.99 -0.71 18.69
N SER A 206 9.74 -1.53 17.64
CA SER A 206 10.29 -1.26 16.29
C SER A 206 9.78 0.04 15.68
N LEU A 207 8.54 0.47 15.98
CA LEU A 207 8.04 1.78 15.57
C LEU A 207 8.85 2.93 16.20
N LEU A 208 9.11 2.88 17.51
CA LEU A 208 9.93 3.90 18.20
C LEU A 208 11.36 3.94 17.65
N LEU A 209 11.97 2.77 17.41
CA LEU A 209 13.31 2.69 16.82
C LEU A 209 13.35 3.18 15.37
N SER A 210 12.31 2.92 14.56
CA SER A 210 12.22 3.42 13.17
C SER A 210 12.23 4.96 13.11
N LEU A 211 11.59 5.62 14.07
CA LEU A 211 11.55 7.08 14.17
C LEU A 211 12.92 7.65 14.55
N ALA A 212 13.58 7.04 15.54
CA ALA A 212 14.90 7.46 15.98
C ALA A 212 16.04 7.15 14.99
N THR A 213 15.78 6.27 14.02
CA THR A 213 16.76 5.88 12.99
C THR A 213 16.43 6.36 11.58
N LYS A 214 15.28 7.03 11.31
CA LYS A 214 14.94 7.56 9.97
C LYS A 214 16.08 8.40 9.37
N SER A 215 16.70 9.27 10.18
CA SER A 215 17.80 10.15 9.76
C SER A 215 19.20 9.50 9.83
N SER A 216 19.29 8.22 10.19
CA SER A 216 20.54 7.44 10.12
C SER A 216 20.80 6.95 8.68
N PRO A 217 22.07 6.64 8.34
CA PRO A 217 22.41 5.99 7.06
C PRO A 217 21.56 4.75 6.80
N PRO A 218 21.19 4.43 5.54
CA PRO A 218 20.26 3.35 5.22
C PRO A 218 20.55 1.99 5.89
N PRO A 219 21.81 1.52 6.05
CA PRO A 219 22.11 0.28 6.78
C PRO A 219 21.65 0.24 8.23
N LEU A 220 21.59 1.39 8.90
CA LEU A 220 21.22 1.55 10.32
C LEU A 220 19.73 1.88 10.53
N GLN A 221 18.95 2.02 9.46
CA GLN A 221 17.52 2.30 9.55
C GLN A 221 16.74 1.07 10.01
N VAL A 222 15.89 1.25 11.01
CA VAL A 222 15.10 0.16 11.61
C VAL A 222 13.72 0.07 10.95
N PRO A 223 13.31 -1.08 10.39
CA PRO A 223 11.97 -1.27 9.85
C PRO A 223 10.93 -1.37 10.97
N PHE A 224 9.82 -0.63 10.83
CA PHE A 224 8.66 -0.80 11.70
C PHE A 224 7.97 -2.15 11.40
N PHE A 225 7.79 -2.96 12.44
CA PHE A 225 7.11 -4.25 12.36
C PHE A 225 5.57 -4.08 12.30
N SER A 226 5.09 -3.67 11.12
CA SER A 226 3.67 -3.50 10.79
C SER A 226 3.12 -4.71 10.05
N ASP A 227 1.80 -4.95 10.17
CA ASP A 227 1.13 -6.06 9.46
C ASP A 227 1.24 -5.93 7.93
N PRO A 228 0.99 -4.76 7.29
CA PRO A 228 1.10 -4.63 5.84
C PRO A 228 2.51 -4.91 5.31
N LEU A 229 3.55 -4.42 6.01
CA LEU A 229 4.94 -4.62 5.60
C LEU A 229 5.37 -6.09 5.78
N PHE A 230 4.96 -6.73 6.88
CA PHE A 230 5.26 -8.14 7.14
C PHE A 230 4.54 -9.06 6.15
N ALA A 231 3.26 -8.83 5.89
CA ALA A 231 2.47 -9.58 4.91
C ALA A 231 3.10 -9.49 3.52
N TRP A 232 3.48 -8.29 3.08
CA TRP A 232 4.12 -8.07 1.78
C TRP A 232 5.50 -8.72 1.67
N LEU A 233 6.44 -8.37 2.55
CA LEU A 233 7.85 -8.77 2.40
C LEU A 233 8.14 -10.21 2.85
N VAL A 234 7.54 -10.66 3.96
CA VAL A 234 7.81 -11.99 4.54
C VAL A 234 6.71 -12.98 4.20
N GLY A 235 5.46 -12.52 4.17
CA GLY A 235 4.31 -13.34 3.79
C GLY A 235 4.16 -13.57 2.29
N ASN A 236 4.81 -12.75 1.45
CA ASN A 236 4.59 -12.70 0.00
C ASN A 236 3.08 -12.56 -0.34
N ASP A 237 2.36 -11.79 0.49
CA ASP A 237 0.94 -11.48 0.37
C ASP A 237 0.77 -10.08 -0.20
N PHE A 238 0.38 -10.02 -1.47
CA PHE A 238 0.17 -8.81 -2.26
C PHE A 238 -0.85 -9.12 -3.37
N PRO A 239 -1.56 -8.11 -3.90
CA PRO A 239 -2.50 -8.32 -4.99
C PRO A 239 -1.78 -8.81 -6.26
N GLU A 240 -2.39 -9.72 -7.02
CA GLU A 240 -1.88 -10.02 -8.36
C GLU A 240 -2.17 -8.85 -9.31
N THR A 241 -1.19 -8.51 -10.14
CA THR A 241 -1.38 -7.53 -11.22
C THR A 241 -2.05 -8.19 -12.42
N TYR A 242 -2.83 -7.42 -13.18
CA TYR A 242 -3.46 -7.90 -14.41
C TYR A 242 -2.49 -8.62 -15.36
N ALA A 243 -1.32 -8.02 -15.58
CA ALA A 243 -0.30 -8.61 -16.46
C ALA A 243 0.15 -9.99 -15.96
N SER A 244 0.25 -10.18 -14.64
CA SER A 244 0.55 -11.49 -14.04
C SER A 244 -0.62 -12.46 -14.20
N ALA A 245 -1.85 -12.04 -13.90
CA ALA A 245 -3.05 -12.88 -13.98
C ALA A 245 -3.36 -13.34 -15.42
N VAL A 246 -3.19 -12.46 -16.41
CA VAL A 246 -3.28 -12.81 -17.85
C VAL A 246 -2.17 -13.77 -18.26
N THR A 247 -0.92 -13.52 -17.84
CA THR A 247 0.23 -14.39 -18.18
C THR A 247 0.14 -15.78 -17.53
N ALA A 248 -0.46 -15.87 -16.34
CA ALA A 248 -0.72 -17.13 -15.65
C ALA A 248 -1.85 -17.96 -16.30
N GLY A 249 -2.60 -17.40 -17.25
CA GLY A 249 -3.78 -18.02 -17.85
C GLY A 249 -5.04 -17.94 -16.98
N ASN A 250 -5.01 -17.19 -15.87
CA ASN A 250 -6.16 -16.98 -14.99
C ASN A 250 -7.20 -16.05 -15.66
N VAL A 251 -6.76 -15.18 -16.57
CA VAL A 251 -7.62 -14.29 -17.36
C VAL A 251 -7.36 -14.48 -18.86
N VAL A 252 -8.43 -14.73 -19.63
CA VAL A 252 -8.35 -14.89 -21.09
C VAL A 252 -8.19 -13.53 -21.77
N SER A 253 -7.13 -13.36 -22.57
CA SER A 253 -6.87 -12.16 -23.37
C SER A 253 -7.87 -12.03 -24.53
N GLY A 254 -9.04 -11.45 -24.28
CA GLY A 254 -10.13 -11.49 -25.26
C GLY A 254 -11.33 -10.58 -25.02
N TRP A 255 -11.15 -9.37 -24.48
CA TRP A 255 -12.21 -8.35 -24.45
C TRP A 255 -11.81 -7.12 -25.27
N THR A 256 -12.21 -7.11 -26.55
CA THR A 256 -12.20 -5.91 -27.38
C THR A 256 -13.52 -5.17 -27.19
N ALA A 257 -13.44 -3.91 -26.75
CA ALA A 257 -14.61 -3.07 -26.60
C ALA A 257 -15.24 -2.77 -27.97
N GLY A 258 -16.46 -3.28 -28.20
CA GLY A 258 -17.32 -2.81 -29.30
C GLY A 258 -17.74 -3.86 -30.33
N ARG A 259 -18.84 -4.56 -30.04
CA ARG A 259 -19.93 -4.73 -31.02
C ARG A 259 -21.26 -5.07 -30.33
N ARG A 260 -22.34 -4.42 -30.78
CA ARG A 260 -23.72 -4.68 -30.34
C ARG A 260 -24.53 -5.15 -31.56
N ALA A 261 -24.72 -6.47 -31.67
CA ALA A 261 -25.74 -7.17 -32.45
C ALA A 261 -25.72 -8.63 -31.92
N ALA A 262 -26.78 -9.18 -31.35
CA ALA A 262 -28.05 -9.52 -31.99
C ALA A 262 -27.88 -10.55 -33.12
N GLU A 263 -28.02 -11.84 -32.80
CA GLU A 263 -28.89 -12.81 -33.49
C GLU A 263 -28.89 -14.17 -32.77
N CYS A 264 -30.03 -14.86 -32.82
CA CYS A 264 -30.25 -16.19 -32.22
C CYS A 264 -30.38 -17.24 -33.32
N VAL A 265 -29.73 -18.40 -33.21
CA VAL A 265 -30.13 -19.65 -33.91
C VAL A 265 -29.86 -20.88 -33.03
N ASP A 266 -30.70 -21.89 -33.22
CA ASP A 266 -30.92 -23.08 -32.38
C ASP A 266 -29.93 -24.27 -32.53
N SER A 267 -29.58 -24.85 -31.38
CA SER A 267 -29.60 -26.31 -31.09
C SER A 267 -28.68 -27.27 -31.92
N PRO A 268 -28.68 -28.62 -31.71
CA PRO A 268 -27.75 -29.23 -30.74
C PRO A 268 -27.03 -30.52 -31.22
N GLN A 269 -25.89 -30.89 -30.62
CA GLN A 269 -25.40 -32.29 -30.67
C GLN A 269 -24.55 -32.73 -29.47
N LYS A 270 -24.66 -34.02 -29.10
CA LYS A 270 -24.16 -34.63 -27.85
C LYS A 270 -22.93 -35.52 -28.06
N GLY A 271 -22.03 -35.49 -27.08
CA GLY A 271 -21.26 -36.65 -26.60
C GLY A 271 -19.73 -36.50 -26.65
N PRO A 272 -18.97 -37.37 -25.94
CA PRO A 272 -19.35 -38.26 -24.84
C PRO A 272 -18.78 -37.82 -23.48
N THR A 273 -19.34 -38.34 -22.39
CA THR A 273 -18.92 -38.04 -21.02
C THR A 273 -17.57 -38.69 -20.67
N THR A 274 -16.57 -37.86 -20.36
CA THR A 274 -15.53 -38.20 -19.37
C THR A 274 -15.64 -37.19 -18.23
N GLY A 275 -15.49 -37.68 -16.98
CA GLY A 275 -15.79 -36.89 -15.80
C GLY A 275 -14.77 -35.79 -15.52
N SER A 276 -14.86 -34.67 -16.24
CA SER A 276 -14.32 -33.42 -15.75
C SER A 276 -15.09 -33.06 -14.47
N ASN A 277 -14.44 -33.19 -13.31
CA ASN A 277 -14.85 -32.38 -12.18
C ASN A 277 -14.84 -30.94 -12.67
N GLN A 278 -16.02 -30.31 -12.74
CA GLN A 278 -16.13 -28.86 -12.75
C GLN A 278 -15.66 -28.37 -11.38
N GLY A 279 -14.34 -28.42 -11.20
CA GLY A 279 -13.65 -27.66 -10.18
C GLY A 279 -13.91 -26.20 -10.52
N ILE A 280 -14.98 -25.65 -9.96
CA ILE A 280 -15.00 -24.26 -9.53
C ILE A 280 -13.82 -24.17 -8.58
N PHE A 281 -12.64 -23.85 -9.13
CA PHE A 281 -11.49 -23.47 -8.35
C PHE A 281 -11.84 -22.12 -7.74
N THR A 282 -12.50 -22.19 -6.59
CA THR A 282 -12.47 -21.11 -5.64
C THR A 282 -11.00 -20.78 -5.41
N LEU A 283 -10.60 -19.58 -5.87
CA LEU A 283 -9.40 -18.91 -5.38
C LEU A 283 -9.64 -18.60 -3.90
N GLY A 284 -9.54 -19.65 -3.08
CA GLY A 284 -9.61 -19.56 -1.63
C GLY A 284 -8.46 -18.69 -1.14
N PRO A 285 -8.61 -18.08 0.05
CA PRO A 285 -7.67 -17.11 0.54
C PRO A 285 -6.25 -17.68 0.55
N SER A 286 -5.30 -16.91 0.00
CA SER A 286 -3.87 -17.07 0.29
C SER A 286 -3.73 -17.27 1.80
N LYS A 287 -2.99 -18.32 2.21
CA LYS A 287 -2.95 -18.76 3.62
C LYS A 287 -2.49 -17.61 4.50
N GLU A 288 -3.46 -16.98 5.17
CA GLU A 288 -3.29 -15.70 5.85
C GLU A 288 -2.08 -15.71 6.78
N VAL A 289 -1.04 -14.94 6.41
CA VAL A 289 0.21 -14.87 7.16
C VAL A 289 0.01 -13.99 8.39
N LYS A 290 -0.63 -14.57 9.41
CA LYS A 290 -0.91 -13.92 10.68
C LYS A 290 0.40 -13.61 11.40
N CYS A 291 0.80 -12.33 11.39
CA CYS A 291 1.88 -11.83 12.23
C CYS A 291 1.59 -12.12 13.71
N ARG A 292 2.55 -12.73 14.43
CA ARG A 292 2.47 -12.97 15.88
C ARG A 292 3.40 -12.04 16.68
N TYR A 293 4.12 -11.16 15.98
CA TYR A 293 5.11 -10.23 16.55
C TYR A 293 6.21 -10.91 17.38
N THR A 294 6.65 -12.09 16.97
CA THR A 294 7.78 -12.77 17.64
C THR A 294 9.13 -12.22 17.17
N THR A 295 10.18 -12.37 17.99
CA THR A 295 11.56 -11.99 17.62
C THR A 295 12.03 -12.69 16.34
N LYS A 296 11.62 -13.95 16.12
CA LYS A 296 11.96 -14.70 14.90
C LYS A 296 11.32 -14.08 13.65
N GLU A 297 10.04 -13.71 13.73
CA GLU A 297 9.34 -13.04 12.63
C GLU A 297 9.90 -11.63 12.37
N TYR A 298 10.34 -10.93 13.42
CA TYR A 298 11.05 -9.65 13.25
C TYR A 298 12.40 -9.81 12.53
N VAL A 299 13.20 -10.84 12.87
CA VAL A 299 14.46 -11.14 12.17
C VAL A 299 14.22 -11.47 10.70
N SER A 300 13.15 -12.20 10.37
CA SER A 300 12.74 -12.39 8.97
C SER A 300 12.39 -11.07 8.29
N LEU A 301 11.59 -10.20 8.93
CA LEU A 301 11.25 -8.88 8.38
C LEU A 301 12.50 -8.03 8.13
N TRP A 302 13.43 -7.97 9.09
CA TRP A 302 14.69 -7.26 8.93
C TRP A 302 15.46 -7.73 7.71
N ARG A 303 15.61 -9.06 7.55
CA ARG A 303 16.32 -9.67 6.42
C ARG A 303 15.66 -9.31 5.08
N GLU A 304 14.35 -9.51 4.95
CA GLU A 304 13.65 -9.25 3.68
C GLU A 304 13.59 -7.76 3.34
N ALA A 305 13.37 -6.88 4.33
CA ALA A 305 13.42 -5.43 4.13
C ALA A 305 14.81 -4.93 3.72
N THR A 306 15.86 -5.44 4.37
CA THR A 306 17.26 -5.14 4.02
C THR A 306 17.60 -5.64 2.62
N SER A 307 17.21 -6.87 2.29
CA SER A 307 17.42 -7.48 0.96
C SER A 307 16.71 -6.71 -0.16
N PHE A 308 15.44 -6.36 0.06
CA PHE A 308 14.63 -5.59 -0.88
C PHE A 308 15.20 -4.18 -1.10
N ARG A 309 15.58 -3.49 -0.01
CA ARG A 309 16.26 -2.19 -0.05
C ARG A 309 17.52 -2.28 -0.90
N ASP A 310 18.43 -3.18 -0.57
CA ASP A 310 19.74 -3.30 -1.25
C ASP A 310 19.58 -3.59 -2.76
N ARG A 311 18.59 -4.42 -3.13
CA ARG A 311 18.25 -4.69 -4.54
C ARG A 311 17.80 -3.44 -5.28
N LEU A 312 16.82 -2.70 -4.76
CA LEU A 312 16.32 -1.48 -5.40
C LEU A 312 17.34 -0.32 -5.34
N SER A 313 18.20 -0.28 -4.32
CA SER A 313 19.33 0.66 -4.29
C SER A 313 20.36 0.38 -5.37
N ALA A 314 20.59 -0.89 -5.74
CA ALA A 314 21.44 -1.24 -6.88
C ALA A 314 20.80 -0.84 -8.24
N GLU A 315 19.47 -0.69 -8.31
CA GLU A 315 18.76 -0.09 -9.46
C GLU A 315 18.84 1.46 -9.47
N GLY A 316 19.54 2.08 -8.53
CA GLY A 316 19.68 3.54 -8.40
C GLY A 316 18.56 4.21 -7.57
N GLY A 317 17.84 3.44 -6.74
CA GLY A 317 16.85 3.96 -5.81
C GLY A 317 17.46 4.44 -4.48
N GLU A 318 17.02 5.60 -3.99
CA GLU A 318 17.16 5.94 -2.58
C GLU A 318 15.96 5.33 -1.83
N ILE A 319 16.21 4.26 -1.07
CA ILE A 319 15.16 3.43 -0.46
C ILE A 319 15.31 3.48 1.06
N THR A 320 14.35 4.10 1.74
CA THR A 320 14.31 4.16 3.21
C THR A 320 13.38 3.08 3.77
N MET A 321 13.64 2.64 5.00
CA MET A 321 12.73 1.71 5.70
C MET A 321 11.32 2.31 5.91
N THR A 322 11.25 3.64 6.05
CA THR A 322 10.01 4.42 6.15
C THR A 322 9.20 4.39 4.86
N ASP A 323 9.85 4.37 3.69
CA ASP A 323 9.14 4.31 2.41
C ASP A 323 8.73 2.87 2.04
N LEU A 324 9.47 1.84 2.50
CA LEU A 324 9.01 0.45 2.44
C LEU A 324 7.68 0.28 3.20
N GLU A 325 7.58 0.85 4.41
CA GLU A 325 6.35 0.86 5.21
C GLU A 325 5.17 1.50 4.45
N LYS A 326 5.37 2.68 3.85
CA LYS A 326 4.36 3.36 3.02
C LYS A 326 3.90 2.48 1.86
N VAL A 327 4.83 1.85 1.13
CA VAL A 327 4.49 0.94 0.02
C VAL A 327 3.74 -0.31 0.49
N GLY A 328 4.14 -0.92 1.60
CA GLY A 328 3.40 -2.03 2.21
C GLY A 328 1.96 -1.63 2.59
N TYR A 329 1.77 -0.44 3.15
CA TYR A 329 0.44 0.11 3.45
C TYR A 329 -0.40 0.35 2.19
N VAL A 330 0.22 0.87 1.11
CA VAL A 330 -0.44 1.05 -0.19
C VAL A 330 -0.88 -0.29 -0.78
N LEU A 331 -0.03 -1.32 -0.77
CA LEU A 331 -0.36 -2.65 -1.29
C LEU A 331 -1.52 -3.31 -0.51
N ALA A 332 -1.53 -3.19 0.81
CA ALA A 332 -2.65 -3.68 1.63
C ALA A 332 -3.98 -2.96 1.31
N ASN A 333 -3.92 -1.72 0.83
CA ASN A 333 -5.08 -0.88 0.50
C ASN A 333 -5.17 -0.54 -1.00
N ILE A 334 -4.59 -1.37 -1.89
CA ILE A 334 -4.34 -0.99 -3.31
C ILE A 334 -5.60 -0.50 -4.02
N ALA A 335 -6.74 -1.05 -3.66
CA ALA A 335 -8.02 -0.81 -4.29
C ALA A 335 -8.61 0.58 -4.04
N VAL A 336 -8.13 1.27 -3.00
CA VAL A 336 -8.53 2.63 -2.62
C VAL A 336 -7.36 3.61 -2.66
N SER A 337 -6.24 3.18 -3.26
CA SER A 337 -4.96 3.92 -3.29
C SER A 337 -4.84 4.96 -4.40
N GLY A 338 -5.68 4.86 -5.44
CA GLY A 338 -5.52 5.59 -6.69
C GLY A 338 -4.52 4.98 -7.67
N PHE A 339 -3.82 3.88 -7.34
CA PHE A 339 -2.79 3.26 -8.21
C PHE A 339 -3.32 2.85 -9.60
N TYR A 340 -4.61 2.53 -9.70
CA TYR A 340 -5.29 2.15 -10.94
C TYR A 340 -6.18 3.26 -11.53
N GLU A 341 -6.17 4.48 -10.98
CA GLU A 341 -6.93 5.60 -11.57
C GLU A 341 -6.34 5.95 -12.95
N GLY A 342 -7.14 5.80 -14.00
CA GLY A 342 -6.72 5.92 -15.40
C GLY A 342 -6.56 4.59 -16.14
N PHE A 343 -6.64 3.46 -15.44
CA PHE A 343 -6.74 2.12 -16.03
C PHE A 343 -8.21 1.66 -16.05
N ASP A 344 -8.59 0.75 -16.97
CA ASP A 344 -9.96 0.21 -17.00
C ASP A 344 -10.23 -0.63 -15.75
N ALA A 345 -11.03 -0.07 -14.83
CA ALA A 345 -11.11 -0.48 -13.43
C ALA A 345 -11.66 -1.90 -13.22
N TRP A 346 -12.33 -2.47 -14.22
CA TRP A 346 -12.86 -3.84 -14.17
C TRP A 346 -11.98 -4.90 -14.81
N GLY A 347 -11.00 -4.49 -15.63
CA GLY A 347 -10.07 -5.44 -16.24
C GLY A 347 -9.03 -5.94 -15.23
N ILE A 348 -8.50 -5.05 -14.40
CA ILE A 348 -7.08 -5.14 -14.00
C ILE A 348 -6.79 -5.80 -12.63
N LEU A 349 -7.80 -6.32 -11.93
CA LEU A 349 -7.62 -6.70 -10.52
C LEU A 349 -8.29 -8.02 -10.08
N GLU A 350 -7.49 -9.10 -10.00
CA GLU A 350 -7.83 -10.26 -9.16
C GLU A 350 -7.45 -9.98 -7.70
N MET A 351 -8.35 -9.25 -7.04
CA MET A 351 -8.25 -8.88 -5.64
C MET A 351 -8.36 -10.09 -4.70
N SER A 352 -7.64 -10.08 -3.57
CA SER A 352 -7.92 -11.03 -2.48
C SER A 352 -9.28 -10.73 -1.83
N ASP A 353 -9.93 -11.73 -1.19
CA ASP A 353 -11.26 -11.56 -0.58
C ASP A 353 -11.35 -10.38 0.40
N LYS A 354 -10.27 -10.09 1.13
CA LYS A 354 -10.18 -8.93 2.04
C LYS A 354 -10.07 -7.62 1.27
N GLN A 355 -9.28 -7.56 0.21
CA GLN A 355 -9.19 -6.37 -0.64
C GLN A 355 -10.50 -6.12 -1.39
N ARG A 356 -11.17 -7.17 -1.91
CA ARG A 356 -12.55 -7.10 -2.45
C ARG A 356 -13.47 -6.47 -1.42
N ALA A 357 -13.46 -6.98 -0.19
CA ALA A 357 -14.31 -6.47 0.89
C ALA A 357 -14.01 -5.03 1.34
N VAL A 358 -12.76 -4.56 1.21
CA VAL A 358 -12.37 -3.17 1.50
C VAL A 358 -12.79 -2.21 0.37
N ALA A 359 -12.65 -2.63 -0.89
CA ALA A 359 -13.03 -1.81 -2.05
C ALA A 359 -14.53 -1.78 -2.31
N LEU A 360 -15.20 -2.94 -2.17
CA LEU A 360 -16.64 -3.11 -2.33
C LEU A 360 -17.43 -2.54 -1.14
N GLY A 361 -16.90 -1.51 -0.45
CA GLY A 361 -17.66 -0.71 0.52
C GLY A 361 -18.97 -0.16 -0.07
N ARG A 362 -18.98 0.07 -1.39
CA ARG A 362 -20.07 0.05 -2.41
C ARG A 362 -19.42 -0.55 -3.69
N ILE A 363 -20.08 -1.01 -4.77
CA ILE A 363 -21.41 -0.78 -5.33
C ILE A 363 -21.91 -2.06 -6.02
N VAL A 364 -23.13 -2.54 -5.69
CA VAL A 364 -24.08 -3.11 -6.68
C VAL A 364 -25.45 -2.52 -6.36
N GLY A 365 -25.65 -1.27 -6.81
CA GLY A 365 -26.86 -0.48 -6.59
C GLY A 365 -27.69 -0.38 -7.86
N GLY A 366 -28.34 -1.48 -8.26
CA GLY A 366 -29.51 -1.47 -9.15
C GLY A 366 -29.26 -1.35 -10.66
N SER A 367 -29.82 -2.30 -11.40
CA SER A 367 -30.60 -1.98 -12.60
C SER A 367 -31.88 -2.81 -12.60
N SER A 368 -32.95 -2.23 -13.17
CA SER A 368 -34.35 -2.62 -12.97
C SER A 368 -34.88 -3.59 -14.01
N GLY A 369 -35.74 -4.50 -13.57
CA GLY A 369 -36.60 -5.36 -14.40
C GLY A 369 -37.17 -6.48 -13.51
N GLY A 370 -38.42 -6.48 -13.07
CA GLY A 370 -39.60 -5.89 -13.68
C GLY A 370 -40.56 -7.03 -14.00
N TRP A 371 -41.40 -7.41 -13.04
CA TRP A 371 -42.51 -8.35 -13.27
C TRP A 371 -43.81 -7.72 -12.81
N ILE A 372 -44.78 -7.80 -13.72
CA ILE A 372 -46.11 -7.19 -13.65
C ILE A 372 -47.05 -8.16 -12.90
N ALA A 373 -48.07 -7.62 -12.24
CA ALA A 373 -49.08 -8.40 -11.53
C ALA A 373 -50.10 -9.07 -12.48
N GLY A 374 -50.77 -10.11 -11.98
CA GLY A 374 -52.04 -10.61 -12.53
C GLY A 374 -52.01 -12.09 -12.95
N GLY A 375 -52.79 -12.92 -12.25
CA GLY A 375 -52.92 -14.36 -12.45
C GLY A 375 -53.47 -15.02 -11.20
#